data_AF-A0A327URI9-F1
#
_entry.id   AF-A0A327URI9-F1
#
_cell.length_a   1.000
_cell.length_b   1.000
_cell.length_c   1.000
_cell.angle_alpha   90.00
_cell.angle_beta   90.00
_cell.angle_gamma   90.00
#
_symmetry.space_group_name_H-M   'P 1'
#
loop_
_entity.id
_entity.type
_entity.pdbx_description
1 polymer ?
#
loop_
_entity_poly.entity_id
_entity_poly.type
_entity_poly.pdbx_seq_one_letter_code
_entity_poly.pdbx_strand_id
1 'polypeptide(L)'
;MEENPDWLDWFGEAQLRSTEGKVLLRSGQLERATSSLVTSVKQATPRDKAVRSARLAEAHLAGNDLDGALDAANYGAELLEDKVSSVRAMDRLKEFSEQLRPHKAVPAVREFRERLQALSDAA
;
A
#
# COMPACT_ATOMS: atom_id res chain seq x y z
N MET A 1 -25.38 15.95 -20.64
CA MET A 1 -24.43 15.25 -19.76
C MET A 1 -24.70 15.79 -18.37
N GLU A 2 -25.05 14.94 -17.42
CA GLU A 2 -25.02 15.33 -16.01
C GLU A 2 -23.57 15.63 -15.65
N GLU A 3 -23.30 16.84 -15.16
CA GLU A 3 -22.00 17.19 -14.58
C GLU A 3 -21.79 16.31 -13.34
N ASN A 4 -20.65 15.63 -13.28
CA ASN A 4 -20.26 14.92 -12.07
C ASN A 4 -20.00 15.99 -11.00
N PRO A 5 -20.76 16.02 -9.89
CA PRO A 5 -20.53 17.03 -8.87
C PRO A 5 -19.12 16.93 -8.31
N ASP A 6 -18.46 18.06 -8.07
CA ASP A 6 -17.08 18.13 -7.55
C ASP A 6 -16.88 17.30 -6.25
N TRP A 7 -17.93 17.17 -5.44
CA TRP A 7 -17.89 16.36 -4.22
C TRP A 7 -17.84 14.84 -4.48
N LEU A 8 -17.98 14.37 -5.73
CA LEU A 8 -17.78 12.98 -6.15
C LEU A 8 -16.40 12.74 -6.77
N ASP A 9 -15.57 13.76 -7.00
CA ASP A 9 -14.29 13.60 -7.68
C ASP A 9 -13.30 12.71 -6.91
N TRP A 10 -13.48 12.58 -5.59
CA TRP A 10 -12.71 11.66 -4.75
C TRP A 10 -13.15 10.19 -4.89
N PHE A 11 -14.36 9.95 -5.39
CA PHE A 11 -14.98 8.63 -5.49
C PHE A 11 -14.91 8.12 -6.93
N GLY A 12 -13.94 7.24 -7.19
CA GLY A 12 -13.75 6.62 -8.50
C GLY A 12 -13.35 5.16 -8.41
N GLU A 13 -13.02 4.59 -9.56
CA GLU A 13 -12.63 3.17 -9.70
C GLU A 13 -11.52 2.78 -8.72
N ALA A 14 -10.55 3.67 -8.49
CA ALA A 14 -9.47 3.44 -7.53
C ALA A 14 -10.00 3.18 -6.10
N GLN A 15 -11.00 3.94 -5.64
CA GLN A 15 -11.60 3.78 -4.32
C GLN A 15 -12.49 2.54 -4.22
N LEU A 16 -13.25 2.24 -5.29
CA LEU A 16 -14.04 1.00 -5.40
C LEU A 16 -13.13 -0.22 -5.27
N ARG A 17 -12.05 -0.25 -6.06
CA ARG A 17 -11.05 -1.32 -6.04
C ARG A 17 -10.29 -1.41 -4.72
N SER A 18 -10.03 -0.29 -4.06
CA SER A 18 -9.46 -0.30 -2.71
C SER A 18 -10.39 -1.00 -1.71
N THR A 19 -11.70 -0.80 -1.86
CA THR A 19 -12.71 -1.30 -0.92
C THR A 19 -12.97 -2.78 -1.19
N GLU A 20 -13.15 -3.15 -2.47
CA GLU A 20 -13.25 -4.53 -2.93
C GLU A 20 -12.05 -5.36 -2.44
N GLY A 21 -10.83 -4.89 -2.71
CA GLY A 21 -9.61 -5.58 -2.30
C GLY A 21 -9.51 -5.81 -0.78
N LYS A 22 -9.90 -4.82 0.03
CA LYS A 22 -9.95 -4.95 1.50
C LYS A 22 -10.96 -6.00 1.96
N VAL A 23 -12.13 -6.10 1.31
CA VAL A 23 -13.13 -7.12 1.64
C VAL A 23 -12.64 -8.50 1.24
N LEU A 24 -12.15 -8.64 0.01
CA LEU A 24 -11.62 -9.91 -0.52
C LEU A 24 -10.47 -10.45 0.33
N LEU A 25 -9.54 -9.59 0.76
CA LEU A 25 -8.41 -9.98 1.61
C LEU A 25 -8.91 -10.58 2.94
N ARG A 26 -9.86 -9.91 3.59
CA ARG A 26 -10.48 -10.41 4.84
C ARG A 26 -11.29 -11.68 4.65
N SER A 27 -11.79 -11.92 3.44
CA SER A 27 -12.50 -13.14 3.06
C SER A 27 -11.58 -14.26 2.55
N GLY A 28 -10.25 -14.08 2.59
CA GLY A 28 -9.27 -15.08 2.14
C GLY A 28 -9.17 -15.25 0.62
N GLN A 29 -9.77 -14.37 -0.17
CA GLN A 29 -9.73 -14.42 -1.65
C GLN A 29 -8.50 -13.68 -2.17
N LEU A 30 -7.31 -14.22 -1.88
CA LEU A 30 -6.03 -13.53 -2.00
C LEU A 30 -5.70 -13.03 -3.41
N GLU A 31 -5.86 -13.87 -4.44
CA GLU A 31 -5.58 -13.47 -5.83
C GLU A 31 -6.48 -12.32 -6.28
N ARG A 32 -7.79 -12.43 -6.00
CA ARG A 32 -8.75 -11.38 -6.34
C ARG A 32 -8.47 -10.09 -5.55
N ALA A 33 -8.12 -10.23 -4.27
CA ALA A 33 -7.75 -9.10 -3.42
C ALA A 33 -6.54 -8.35 -4.01
N THR A 34 -5.48 -9.08 -4.36
CA THR A 34 -4.25 -8.54 -4.94
C THR A 34 -4.55 -7.85 -6.27
N SER A 35 -5.27 -8.50 -7.19
CA SER A 35 -5.66 -7.89 -8.48
C SER A 35 -6.45 -6.59 -8.30
N SER A 36 -7.39 -6.57 -7.36
CA SER A 36 -8.15 -5.36 -7.04
C SER A 36 -7.25 -4.26 -6.46
N LEU A 37 -6.36 -4.60 -5.53
CA LEU A 37 -5.45 -3.64 -4.91
C LEU A 37 -4.39 -3.09 -5.88
N VAL A 38 -3.91 -3.88 -6.83
CA VAL A 38 -3.04 -3.40 -7.92
C VAL A 38 -3.76 -2.32 -8.73
N THR A 39 -5.01 -2.55 -9.10
CA THR A 39 -5.82 -1.57 -9.85
C THR A 39 -6.05 -0.30 -9.04
N SER A 40 -6.39 -0.48 -7.75
CA SER A 40 -6.57 0.60 -6.78
C SER A 40 -5.36 1.51 -6.65
N VAL A 41 -4.15 0.94 -6.56
CA VAL A 41 -2.90 1.70 -6.49
C VAL A 41 -2.64 2.40 -7.82
N LYS A 42 -2.70 1.70 -8.95
CA LYS A 42 -2.40 2.27 -10.29
C LYS A 42 -3.20 3.54 -10.59
N GLN A 43 -4.49 3.55 -10.24
CA GLN A 43 -5.41 4.63 -10.56
C GLN A 43 -5.55 5.70 -9.47
N ALA A 44 -4.92 5.52 -8.30
CA ALA A 44 -5.02 6.50 -7.22
C ALA A 44 -4.20 7.77 -7.49
N THR A 45 -4.57 8.84 -6.79
CA THR A 45 -3.71 10.03 -6.65
C THR A 45 -2.38 9.63 -5.99
N PRO A 46 -1.29 10.41 -6.15
CA PRO A 46 0.00 10.09 -5.51
C PRO A 46 -0.10 9.86 -3.99
N ARG A 47 -0.94 10.63 -3.30
CA ARG A 47 -1.16 10.50 -1.85
C ARG A 47 -1.87 9.19 -1.51
N ASP A 48 -2.91 8.85 -2.26
CA ASP A 48 -3.65 7.61 -2.04
C ASP A 48 -2.84 6.38 -2.45
N LYS A 49 -1.97 6.50 -3.46
CA LYS A 49 -1.01 5.47 -3.83
C LYS A 49 -0.17 5.10 -2.61
N ALA A 50 0.48 6.06 -1.97
CA ALA A 50 1.30 5.83 -0.77
C ALA A 50 0.51 5.10 0.34
N VAL A 51 -0.74 5.51 0.60
CA VAL A 51 -1.59 4.84 1.62
C VAL A 51 -1.98 3.41 1.20
N ARG A 52 -2.30 3.19 -0.07
CA ARG A 52 -2.83 1.91 -0.58
C ARG A 52 -1.73 0.88 -0.84
N SER A 53 -0.50 1.32 -1.12
CA SER A 53 0.69 0.49 -1.29
C SER A 53 0.90 -0.49 -0.14
N ALA A 54 0.75 -0.04 1.11
CA ALA A 54 0.88 -0.91 2.28
C ALA A 54 -0.15 -2.06 2.30
N ARG A 55 -1.40 -1.80 1.87
CA ARG A 55 -2.42 -2.86 1.79
C ARG A 55 -2.17 -3.82 0.62
N LEU A 56 -1.64 -3.33 -0.49
CA LEU A 56 -1.19 -4.21 -1.57
C LEU A 56 -0.06 -5.11 -1.06
N ALA A 57 0.87 -4.57 -0.28
CA ALA A 57 1.94 -5.35 0.36
C ALA A 57 1.40 -6.42 1.31
N GLU A 58 0.41 -6.09 2.15
CA GLU A 58 -0.30 -7.07 3.00
C GLU A 58 -0.91 -8.21 2.17
N ALA A 59 -1.49 -7.91 1.01
CA ALA A 59 -2.11 -8.92 0.15
C ALA A 59 -1.08 -9.86 -0.49
N HIS A 60 0.05 -9.33 -0.98
CA HIS A 60 1.16 -10.14 -1.47
C HIS A 60 1.73 -11.03 -0.35
N LEU A 61 1.98 -10.47 0.84
CA LEU A 61 2.51 -11.23 1.97
C LEU A 61 1.57 -12.36 2.38
N ALA A 62 0.26 -12.10 2.44
CA ALA A 62 -0.75 -13.12 2.72
C ALA A 62 -0.77 -14.25 1.67
N GLY A 63 -0.41 -13.94 0.43
CA GLY A 63 -0.21 -14.90 -0.68
C GLY A 63 1.13 -15.64 -0.66
N ASN A 64 1.96 -15.47 0.38
CA ASN A 64 3.35 -15.94 0.45
C ASN A 64 4.27 -15.37 -0.64
N ASP A 65 3.93 -14.21 -1.18
CA ASP A 65 4.72 -13.46 -2.15
C ASP A 65 5.49 -12.34 -1.42
N LEU A 66 6.64 -12.69 -0.84
CA LEU A 66 7.45 -11.73 -0.08
C LEU A 66 8.04 -10.64 -0.99
N ASP A 67 8.44 -11.00 -2.21
CA ASP A 67 9.05 -10.06 -3.15
C ASP A 67 8.01 -9.02 -3.60
N GLY A 68 6.82 -9.45 -4.02
CA GLY A 68 5.72 -8.54 -4.34
C GLY A 68 5.28 -7.67 -3.15
N ALA A 69 5.39 -8.20 -1.93
CA ALA A 69 5.09 -7.43 -0.72
C ALA A 69 6.11 -6.31 -0.50
N LEU A 70 7.41 -6.60 -0.65
CA LEU A 70 8.48 -5.62 -0.53
C LEU A 70 8.46 -4.59 -1.66
N ASP A 71 8.16 -5.00 -2.89
CA ASP A 71 8.01 -4.10 -4.03
C ASP A 71 6.90 -3.08 -3.80
N ALA A 72 5.71 -3.56 -3.38
CA ALA A 72 4.58 -2.69 -3.08
C ALA A 72 4.89 -1.74 -1.90
N ALA A 73 5.54 -2.22 -0.85
CA ALA A 73 5.88 -1.41 0.32
C ALA A 73 6.95 -0.34 0.00
N ASN A 74 7.98 -0.71 -0.77
CA ASN A 74 9.02 0.23 -1.21
C ASN A 74 8.46 1.30 -2.15
N TYR A 75 7.51 0.95 -3.02
CA TYR A 75 6.80 1.94 -3.83
C TYR A 75 6.06 2.97 -2.96
N GLY A 76 5.43 2.52 -1.86
CA GLY A 76 4.82 3.42 -0.88
C GLY A 76 5.84 4.34 -0.18
N ALA A 77 6.99 3.80 0.19
CA ALA A 77 8.08 4.55 0.82
C ALA A 77 8.68 5.62 -0.12
N GLU A 78 8.93 5.26 -1.39
CA GLU A 78 9.44 6.19 -2.41
C GLU A 78 8.50 7.40 -2.61
N LEU A 79 7.18 7.18 -2.60
CA LEU A 79 6.23 8.27 -2.69
C LEU A 79 6.31 9.21 -1.48
N LEU A 80 6.58 8.69 -0.28
CA LEU A 80 6.76 9.49 0.92
C LEU A 80 8.07 10.29 0.93
N GLU A 81 9.11 9.79 0.26
CA GLU A 81 10.38 10.49 0.09
C GLU A 81 10.23 11.72 -0.81
N ASP A 82 9.63 11.53 -1.99
CA ASP A 82 9.80 12.49 -3.08
C ASP A 82 8.52 13.21 -3.51
N LYS A 83 7.33 12.73 -3.11
CA LYS A 83 6.06 13.16 -3.72
C LYS A 83 5.03 13.68 -2.74
N VAL A 84 4.91 13.07 -1.55
CA VAL A 84 3.80 13.36 -0.64
C VAL A 84 4.22 13.32 0.83
N SER A 85 3.69 14.24 1.63
CA SER A 85 3.70 14.12 3.09
C SER A 85 2.39 13.49 3.56
N SER A 86 2.47 12.32 4.19
CA SER A 86 1.29 11.63 4.73
C SER A 86 1.60 10.75 5.94
N VAL A 87 1.22 11.24 7.13
CA VAL A 87 1.25 10.48 8.39
C VAL A 87 0.53 9.14 8.24
N ARG A 88 -0.66 9.16 7.64
CA ARG A 88 -1.44 7.93 7.42
C ARG A 88 -0.71 6.89 6.56
N ALA A 89 0.00 7.29 5.50
CA ALA A 89 0.75 6.34 4.70
C ALA A 89 1.97 5.80 5.48
N MET A 90 2.66 6.68 6.22
CA MET A 90 3.75 6.28 7.11
C MET A 90 3.30 5.24 8.15
N ASP A 91 2.20 5.50 8.85
CA ASP A 91 1.66 4.58 9.85
C ASP A 91 1.32 3.21 9.26
N ARG A 92 0.76 3.19 8.03
CA ARG A 92 0.43 1.94 7.34
C ARG A 92 1.65 1.13 6.96
N LEU A 93 2.73 1.78 6.52
CA LEU A 93 3.99 1.10 6.23
C LEU A 93 4.66 0.59 7.51
N LYS A 94 4.54 1.31 8.63
CA LYS A 94 4.99 0.86 9.95
C LYS A 94 4.21 -0.36 10.43
N GLU A 95 2.88 -0.33 10.32
CA GLU A 95 2.01 -1.48 10.61
C GLU A 95 2.39 -2.72 9.77
N PHE A 96 2.67 -2.53 8.48
CA PHE A 96 3.11 -3.60 7.59
C PHE A 96 4.51 -4.12 7.95
N SER A 97 5.46 -3.24 8.28
CA SER A 97 6.83 -3.61 8.70
C SER A 97 6.84 -4.60 9.87
N GLU A 98 5.90 -4.47 10.81
CA GLU A 98 5.78 -5.41 11.92
C GLU A 98 5.37 -6.83 11.48
N GLN A 99 4.60 -6.95 10.40
CA GLN A 99 4.21 -8.24 9.82
C GLN A 99 5.41 -8.97 9.20
N LEU A 100 6.48 -8.26 8.84
CA LEU A 100 7.70 -8.83 8.28
C LEU A 100 8.65 -9.43 9.34
N ARG A 101 8.31 -9.33 10.64
CA ARG A 101 9.15 -9.88 11.73
C ARG A 101 9.57 -11.35 11.53
N PRO A 102 8.72 -12.27 11.01
CA PRO A 102 9.14 -13.65 10.69
C PRO A 102 10.25 -13.73 9.64
N HIS A 103 10.36 -12.73 8.76
CA HIS A 103 11.31 -12.66 7.65
C HIS A 103 12.54 -11.78 7.95
N LYS A 104 12.79 -11.46 9.23
CA LYS A 104 13.86 -10.52 9.65
C LYS A 104 15.28 -10.89 9.19
N ALA A 105 15.53 -12.15 8.83
CA ALA A 105 16.82 -12.61 8.34
C ALA A 105 17.03 -12.34 6.84
N VAL A 106 15.97 -12.00 6.11
CA VAL A 106 16.03 -11.68 4.69
C VAL A 106 16.64 -10.28 4.50
N PRO A 107 17.72 -10.12 3.73
CA PRO A 107 18.39 -8.83 3.56
C PRO A 107 17.47 -7.70 3.06
N ALA A 108 16.61 -7.99 2.08
CA ALA A 108 15.66 -7.00 1.53
C ALA A 108 14.61 -6.53 2.55
N VAL A 109 14.23 -7.39 3.52
CA VAL A 109 13.36 -7.00 4.63
C VAL A 109 14.08 -6.02 5.55
N ARG A 110 15.36 -6.27 5.86
CA ARG A 110 16.17 -5.35 6.67
C ARG A 110 16.30 -4.00 5.97
N GLU A 111 16.63 -3.99 4.68
CA GLU A 111 16.77 -2.77 3.88
C GLU A 111 15.47 -1.93 3.88
N PHE A 112 14.31 -2.55 3.64
CA PHE A 112 13.02 -1.87 3.72
C PHE A 112 12.77 -1.25 5.12
N ARG A 113 13.11 -1.97 6.19
CA ARG A 113 12.93 -1.48 7.57
C ARG A 113 13.86 -0.32 7.91
N GLU A 114 15.11 -0.38 7.45
CA GLU A 114 16.08 0.72 7.59
C GLU A 114 15.62 1.95 6.83
N ARG A 115 15.15 1.78 5.59
CA ARG A 115 14.56 2.87 4.78
C ARG A 115 13.38 3.53 5.48
N LEU A 116 12.46 2.71 6.02
CA LEU A 116 11.28 3.21 6.73
C LEU A 116 11.64 3.96 8.02
N GLN A 117 12.67 3.52 8.73
CA GLN A 117 13.19 4.22 9.91
C GLN A 117 13.77 5.59 9.53
N ALA A 118 14.61 5.65 8.49
CA ALA A 118 15.19 6.91 8.02
C ALA A 118 14.11 7.92 7.60
N LEU A 119 13.05 7.45 6.94
CA LEU A 119 11.88 8.28 6.62
C LEU A 119 11.15 8.82 7.85
N SER A 120 11.06 8.01 8.91
CA SER A 120 10.42 8.44 10.16
C SER A 120 11.24 9.47 10.92
N ASP A 121 12.57 9.43 10.81
CA ASP A 121 13.47 10.36 11.50
C ASP A 121 13.56 11.71 10.77
N ALA A 122 13.23 11.74 9.48
CA ALA A 122 13.22 12.93 8.64
C ALA A 122 11.89 13.72 8.65
N ALA A 123 10.81 13.13 9.19
CA ALA A 123 9.46 13.71 9.24
C ALA A 123 9.22 14.52 10.53
#